data_AF-A0A8B6E200-F1
#
_entry.id   AF-A0A8B6E200-F1
#
_cell.length_a   1.000
_cell.length_b   1.000
_cell.length_c   1.000
_cell.angle_alpha   90.00
_cell.angle_beta   90.00
_cell.angle_gamma   90.00
#
_symmetry.space_group_name_H-M   'P 1'
#
loop_
_entity.id
_entity.type
_entity.pdbx_description
1 polymer ?
#
loop_
_entity_poly.entity_id
_entity_poly.type
_entity_poly.pdbx_seq_one_letter_code
_entity_poly.pdbx_strand_id
1 'polypeptide(L)'
;MGTERYFAIRHPMKVRRICNEFNVKVAIAVTWILAIIIMCPMVMYKRLVVEQHVFIFNSTDYLFNGTQEIPSFHSETCQEDWPSTSDKIAYDIFLLFIVYIIPGFIVVALYSLIGCSLCRQNHALNRANSVISNDVKVMASRRKLARMMIIISVLFALCWLPYFIIIMGTDFYEDYRNTLAKLYPFALLLAHSHSAQNPILYCFMHRGFLEFLTKLARCQFSSITNRRQ
;
A
#
# COMPACT_ATOMS: atom_id res chain seq x y z
N MET A 1 -10.96 -4.66 -7.38
CA MET A 1 -10.04 -5.23 -8.40
C MET A 1 -9.77 -6.73 -8.24
N GLY A 2 -9.26 -7.23 -7.10
CA GLY A 2 -8.95 -8.66 -6.93
C GLY A 2 -10.16 -9.61 -6.87
N THR A 3 -11.19 -9.17 -6.16
CA THR A 3 -12.46 -9.89 -5.95
C THR A 3 -13.33 -9.91 -7.21
N GLU A 4 -13.40 -8.82 -7.96
CA GLU A 4 -14.20 -8.70 -9.21
C GLU A 4 -13.77 -9.72 -10.27
N ARG A 5 -12.45 -9.90 -10.43
CA ARG A 5 -11.91 -10.87 -11.38
C ARG A 5 -12.08 -12.31 -10.88
N TYR A 6 -12.09 -12.57 -9.57
CA TYR A 6 -12.37 -13.89 -9.01
C TYR A 6 -13.82 -14.34 -9.25
N PHE A 7 -14.78 -13.44 -9.06
CA PHE A 7 -16.21 -13.76 -9.14
C PHE A 7 -16.70 -13.90 -10.59
N ALA A 8 -16.27 -13.04 -11.52
CA ALA A 8 -16.68 -13.07 -12.94
C ALA A 8 -16.36 -14.40 -13.67
N ILE A 9 -15.56 -15.22 -13.00
CA ILE A 9 -14.84 -16.37 -13.49
C ILE A 9 -15.46 -17.68 -12.99
N ARG A 10 -16.12 -17.68 -11.82
CA ARG A 10 -16.73 -18.86 -11.18
C ARG A 10 -18.25 -18.95 -11.42
N HIS A 11 -18.93 -17.81 -11.56
CA HIS A 11 -20.39 -17.75 -11.75
C HIS A 11 -20.80 -16.58 -12.67
N PRO A 12 -20.71 -16.71 -14.01
CA PRO A 12 -20.92 -15.59 -14.95
C PRO A 12 -22.30 -14.93 -14.83
N MET A 13 -23.34 -15.67 -14.42
CA MET A 13 -24.72 -15.15 -14.30
C MET A 13 -25.05 -14.54 -12.93
N LYS A 14 -24.52 -15.08 -11.81
CA LYS A 14 -24.74 -14.47 -10.48
C LYS A 14 -23.88 -13.23 -10.27
N VAL A 15 -22.74 -13.13 -10.96
CA VAL A 15 -21.78 -12.04 -10.78
C VAL A 15 -22.09 -10.83 -11.65
N ARG A 16 -22.67 -11.01 -12.84
CA ARG A 16 -23.25 -9.88 -13.58
C ARG A 16 -24.39 -9.19 -12.79
N ARG A 17 -25.02 -9.91 -11.85
CA ARG A 17 -26.08 -9.39 -10.97
C ARG A 17 -25.55 -8.80 -9.66
N ILE A 18 -24.47 -9.34 -9.07
CA ILE A 18 -23.86 -8.87 -7.80
C ILE A 18 -22.74 -7.82 -8.01
N CYS A 19 -21.93 -7.95 -9.06
CA CYS A 19 -20.94 -6.95 -9.49
C CYS A 19 -21.51 -6.18 -10.70
N ASN A 20 -22.72 -5.64 -10.53
CA ASN A 20 -23.22 -4.62 -11.45
C ASN A 20 -22.32 -3.37 -11.31
N GLU A 21 -22.17 -2.60 -12.39
CA GLU A 21 -21.44 -1.33 -12.41
C GLU A 21 -21.89 -0.42 -11.26
N PHE A 22 -23.18 -0.43 -10.93
CA PHE A 22 -23.72 0.27 -9.77
C PHE A 22 -23.10 -0.20 -8.45
N ASN A 23 -23.06 -1.50 -8.17
CA ASN A 23 -22.51 -2.04 -6.92
C ASN A 23 -21.00 -1.79 -6.82
N VAL A 24 -20.28 -1.79 -7.95
CA VAL A 24 -18.86 -1.42 -7.99
C VAL A 24 -18.67 0.06 -7.64
N LYS A 25 -19.46 0.96 -8.25
CA LYS A 25 -19.43 2.40 -7.94
C LYS A 25 -19.77 2.68 -6.48
N VAL A 26 -20.80 2.01 -5.94
CA VAL A 26 -21.17 2.10 -4.52
C VAL A 26 -20.03 1.62 -3.63
N ALA A 27 -19.42 0.47 -3.92
CA ALA A 27 -18.29 -0.05 -3.14
C ALA A 27 -17.08 0.91 -3.14
N ILE A 28 -16.77 1.51 -4.30
CA ILE A 28 -15.72 2.53 -4.42
C ILE A 28 -16.08 3.75 -3.56
N ALA A 29 -17.30 4.28 -3.68
CA ALA A 29 -17.73 5.44 -2.91
C ALA A 29 -17.67 5.17 -1.39
N VAL A 30 -18.15 4.01 -0.93
CA VAL A 30 -18.07 3.58 0.47
C VAL A 30 -16.60 3.49 0.93
N THR A 31 -15.71 2.95 0.09
CA THR A 31 -14.28 2.84 0.43
C THR A 31 -13.65 4.23 0.63
N TRP A 32 -13.95 5.19 -0.25
CA TRP A 32 -13.47 6.56 -0.10
C TRP A 32 -14.00 7.25 1.16
N ILE A 33 -15.30 7.10 1.44
CA ILE A 33 -15.91 7.68 2.64
C ILE A 33 -15.26 7.10 3.90
N LEU A 34 -15.11 5.77 3.98
CA LEU A 34 -14.45 5.11 5.10
C LEU A 34 -12.99 5.55 5.24
N ALA A 35 -12.25 5.70 4.14
CA ALA A 35 -10.87 6.18 4.18
C ALA A 35 -10.77 7.61 4.75
N ILE A 36 -11.68 8.50 4.35
CA ILE A 36 -11.74 9.87 4.88
C ILE A 36 -12.04 9.85 6.38
N ILE A 37 -13.01 9.05 6.81
CA ILE A 37 -13.37 8.92 8.24
C ILE A 37 -12.18 8.40 9.05
N ILE A 38 -11.53 7.33 8.58
CA ILE A 38 -10.38 6.70 9.25
C ILE A 38 -9.21 7.69 9.35
N MET A 39 -8.94 8.49 8.32
CA MET A 39 -7.82 9.42 8.28
C MET A 39 -8.12 10.81 8.87
N CYS A 40 -9.37 11.07 9.27
CA CYS A 40 -9.78 12.36 9.85
C CYS A 40 -8.96 12.76 11.10
N PRO A 41 -8.70 11.86 12.08
CA PRO A 41 -7.89 12.21 13.25
C PRO A 41 -6.47 12.65 12.89
N MET A 42 -5.84 12.02 11.89
CA MET A 42 -4.52 12.43 11.41
C MET A 42 -4.50 13.86 10.87
N VAL A 43 -5.58 14.32 10.25
CA VAL A 43 -5.69 15.72 9.78
C VAL A 43 -5.85 16.68 10.96
N MET A 44 -6.56 16.28 12.01
CA MET A 44 -6.80 17.12 13.19
C MET A 44 -5.56 17.27 14.07
N TYR A 45 -4.80 16.18 14.24
CA TYR A 45 -3.69 16.11 15.19
C TYR A 45 -2.31 16.28 14.54
N LYS A 46 -2.21 16.40 13.20
CA LYS A 46 -0.94 16.82 12.57
C LYS A 46 -0.85 18.35 12.58
N ARG A 47 0.23 18.86 13.17
CA ARG A 47 0.53 20.29 13.26
C ARG A 47 1.96 20.58 12.83
N LEU A 48 2.16 21.77 12.26
CA LEU A 48 3.49 22.31 12.01
C LEU A 48 4.05 22.84 13.33
N VAL A 49 5.12 22.22 13.82
CA VAL A 49 5.83 22.64 15.04
C VAL A 49 7.16 23.25 14.61
N VAL A 50 7.44 24.45 15.13
CA VAL A 50 8.71 25.16 14.90
C VAL A 50 9.57 24.94 16.14
N GLU A 51 10.57 24.06 16.04
CA GLU A 51 11.54 23.85 17.11
C GLU A 51 12.73 24.79 16.92
N GLN A 52 13.15 25.46 18.01
CA GLN A 52 14.34 26.31 18.03
C GLN A 52 15.53 25.51 18.58
N HIS A 53 16.51 25.25 17.73
CA HIS A 53 17.76 24.61 18.12
C HIS A 53 18.81 25.69 18.41
N VAL A 54 19.41 25.64 19.60
CA VAL A 54 20.45 26.57 20.04
C VAL A 54 21.81 25.89 19.88
N PHE A 55 22.76 26.54 19.19
CA PHE A 55 24.13 26.04 19.09
C PHE A 55 24.93 26.48 20.31
N ILE A 56 25.18 25.55 21.24
CA ILE A 56 26.10 25.79 22.36
C ILE A 56 27.52 25.55 21.85
N PHE A 57 28.25 26.64 21.56
CA PHE A 57 29.70 26.57 21.32
C PHE A 57 30.45 26.59 22.66
N ASN A 58 31.68 26.08 22.69
CA ASN A 58 32.50 26.07 23.91
C ASN A 58 32.70 27.49 24.45
N SER A 59 32.72 27.59 25.77
CA SER A 59 32.59 28.82 26.58
C SER A 59 33.64 29.92 26.36
N THR A 60 34.64 29.72 25.50
CA THR A 60 35.73 30.68 25.27
C THR A 60 35.41 31.77 24.24
N ASP A 61 34.38 31.60 23.39
CA ASP A 61 34.03 32.59 22.35
C ASP A 61 33.05 33.68 22.83
N TYR A 62 32.42 33.52 24.00
CA TYR A 62 31.41 34.47 24.52
C TYR A 62 31.98 35.77 25.08
N LEU A 63 33.30 35.91 25.22
CA LEU A 63 33.93 37.09 25.81
C LEU A 63 34.42 38.13 24.78
N PHE A 64 34.31 37.88 23.47
CA PHE A 64 34.98 38.76 22.50
C PHE A 64 34.10 39.82 21.82
N ASN A 65 32.78 39.69 21.78
CA ASN A 65 31.92 40.74 21.20
C ASN A 65 30.58 40.78 21.92
N GLY A 66 30.28 41.91 22.58
CA GLY A 66 29.06 42.16 23.35
C GLY A 66 27.76 42.21 22.54
N THR A 67 27.57 41.33 21.57
CA THR A 67 26.29 41.08 20.89
C THR A 67 25.69 39.80 21.44
N GLN A 68 24.65 39.99 22.25
CA GLN A 68 23.93 38.97 23.03
C GLN A 68 22.92 38.19 22.16
N GLU A 69 23.37 37.54 21.09
CA GLU A 69 22.50 36.66 20.30
C GLU A 69 23.15 35.29 20.12
N ILE A 70 22.60 34.29 20.82
CA ILE A 70 23.05 32.91 20.66
C ILE A 70 22.58 32.45 19.28
N PRO A 71 23.47 31.98 18.39
CA PRO A 71 23.06 31.48 17.09
C PRO A 71 22.06 30.32 17.30
N SER A 72 20.85 30.52 16.80
CA SER A 72 19.77 29.54 16.85
C SER A 72 19.22 29.31 15.45
N PHE A 73 18.89 28.06 15.16
CA PHE A 73 18.27 27.65 13.90
C PHE A 73 16.86 27.14 14.19
N HIS A 74 15.89 27.59 13.39
CA HIS A 74 14.52 27.12 13.47
C HIS A 74 14.32 25.97 12.48
N SER A 75 13.88 24.81 12.98
CA SER A 75 13.42 23.71 12.12
C SER A 75 11.91 23.59 12.19
N GLU A 76 11.27 23.70 11.03
CA GLU A 76 9.84 23.45 10.90
C GLU A 76 9.62 21.97 10.62
N THR A 77 8.91 21.28 11.50
CA THR A 77 8.61 19.85 11.34
C THR A 77 7.11 19.60 11.47
N CYS A 78 6.57 18.73 10.63
CA CYS A 78 5.18 18.28 10.74
C CYS A 78 5.15 17.13 11.76
N GLN A 79 4.70 17.44 12.97
CA GLN A 79 4.63 16.49 14.08
C GLN A 79 3.17 16.21 14.47
N GLU A 80 2.98 15.12 15.20
CA GLU A 80 1.68 14.73 15.73
C GLU A 80 1.52 15.30 17.15
N ASP A 81 0.51 16.15 17.32
CA ASP A 81 0.16 16.85 18.55
C ASP A 81 -1.14 16.26 19.11
N TRP A 82 -1.02 15.04 19.66
CA TRP A 82 -2.14 14.33 20.27
C TRP A 82 -2.39 14.84 21.71
N PRO A 83 -3.66 14.99 22.15
CA PRO A 83 -3.99 15.49 23.48
C PRO A 83 -3.53 14.54 24.61
N SER A 84 -3.38 13.26 24.30
CA SER A 84 -2.91 12.22 25.21
C SER A 84 -2.10 11.18 24.45
N THR A 85 -0.99 10.72 25.05
CA THR A 85 -0.19 9.60 24.53
C THR A 85 -1.01 8.32 24.40
N SER A 86 -1.99 8.11 25.29
CA SER A 86 -2.87 6.94 25.22
C SER A 86 -3.78 6.96 23.98
N ASP A 87 -4.27 8.14 23.61
CA ASP A 87 -5.12 8.30 22.43
C ASP A 87 -4.34 8.07 21.13
N LYS A 88 -3.10 8.56 21.09
CA LYS A 88 -2.16 8.28 20.00
C LYS A 88 -1.95 6.77 19.83
N ILE A 89 -1.53 6.08 20.90
CA ILE A 89 -1.25 4.65 20.88
C ILE A 89 -2.48 3.86 20.45
N ALA A 90 -3.66 4.19 21.00
CA ALA A 90 -4.89 3.52 20.65
C ALA A 90 -5.22 3.69 19.16
N TYR A 91 -5.00 4.89 18.61
CA TYR A 91 -5.23 5.16 17.19
C TYR A 91 -4.23 4.46 16.27
N ASP A 92 -2.94 4.42 16.63
CA ASP A 92 -1.91 3.73 15.84
C ASP A 92 -2.14 2.21 15.84
N ILE A 93 -2.56 1.64 16.97
CA ILE A 93 -2.99 0.23 17.05
C ILE A 93 -4.22 0.01 16.17
N PHE A 94 -5.22 0.88 16.25
CA PHE A 94 -6.40 0.80 15.40
C PHE A 94 -6.05 0.80 13.90
N LEU A 95 -5.17 1.71 13.47
CA LEU A 95 -4.68 1.76 12.09
C LEU A 95 -3.93 0.49 11.69
N LEU A 96 -3.06 -0.02 12.55
CA LEU A 96 -2.34 -1.28 12.31
C LEU A 96 -3.32 -2.42 12.00
N PHE A 97 -4.40 -2.57 12.76
CA PHE A 97 -5.35 -3.65 12.52
C PHE A 97 -6.23 -3.41 11.29
N ILE A 98 -6.84 -2.22 11.19
CA ILE A 98 -7.88 -1.93 10.20
C ILE A 98 -7.29 -1.69 8.80
N VAL A 99 -6.14 -1.03 8.71
CA VAL A 99 -5.52 -0.67 7.42
C VAL A 99 -4.51 -1.72 6.96
N TYR A 100 -3.88 -2.43 7.89
CA TYR A 100 -2.75 -3.33 7.57
C TYR A 100 -3.06 -4.82 7.81
N ILE A 101 -3.32 -5.25 9.05
CA ILE A 101 -3.44 -6.69 9.38
C ILE A 101 -4.70 -7.33 8.77
N ILE A 102 -5.89 -6.76 9.02
CA ILE A 102 -7.16 -7.34 8.59
C ILE A 102 -7.27 -7.40 7.06
N PRO A 103 -7.00 -6.30 6.31
CA PRO A 103 -7.03 -6.36 4.85
C PRO A 103 -6.01 -7.35 4.29
N GLY A 104 -4.80 -7.39 4.85
CA GLY A 104 -3.77 -8.34 4.45
C GLY A 104 -4.20 -9.79 4.63
N PHE A 105 -4.75 -10.12 5.81
CA PHE A 105 -5.26 -11.46 6.10
C PHE A 105 -6.40 -11.87 5.17
N ILE A 106 -7.39 -11.00 4.95
CA ILE A 106 -8.51 -11.26 4.04
C ILE A 106 -7.98 -11.59 2.64
N VAL A 107 -7.01 -10.82 2.15
CA VAL A 107 -6.43 -11.03 0.83
C VAL A 107 -5.71 -12.38 0.74
N VAL A 108 -4.85 -12.70 1.71
CA VAL A 108 -4.11 -13.98 1.75
C VAL A 108 -5.08 -15.16 1.84
N ALA A 109 -6.09 -15.08 2.71
CA ALA A 109 -7.08 -16.13 2.88
C ALA A 109 -7.89 -16.36 1.60
N LEU A 110 -8.43 -15.30 1.00
CA LEU A 110 -9.21 -15.39 -0.24
C LEU A 110 -8.40 -16.03 -1.36
N TYR A 111 -7.15 -15.59 -1.58
CA TYR A 111 -6.33 -16.17 -2.65
C TYR A 111 -5.84 -17.59 -2.36
N SER A 112 -5.60 -17.93 -1.09
CA SER A 112 -5.28 -19.31 -0.69
C SER A 112 -6.45 -20.24 -0.99
N LEU A 113 -7.69 -19.83 -0.65
CA LEU A 113 -8.90 -20.59 -0.98
C LEU A 113 -9.09 -20.76 -2.49
N ILE A 114 -8.76 -19.72 -3.27
CA ILE A 114 -8.78 -19.77 -4.73
C ILE A 114 -7.78 -20.81 -5.23
N GLY A 115 -6.51 -20.73 -4.77
CA GLY A 115 -5.45 -21.66 -5.10
C GLY A 115 -5.81 -23.10 -4.79
N CYS A 116 -6.28 -23.37 -3.57
CA CYS A 116 -6.74 -24.69 -3.14
C CYS A 116 -7.87 -25.23 -4.02
N SER A 117 -8.88 -24.39 -4.35
CA SER A 117 -9.97 -24.84 -5.20
C SER A 117 -9.51 -25.19 -6.62
N LEU A 118 -8.53 -24.45 -7.14
CA LEU A 118 -7.97 -24.69 -8.46
C LEU A 118 -7.04 -25.91 -8.49
N CYS A 119 -6.31 -26.20 -7.41
CA CYS A 119 -5.51 -27.41 -7.29
C CYS A 119 -6.42 -28.64 -7.27
N ARG A 120 -7.51 -28.59 -6.50
CA ARG A 120 -8.49 -29.68 -6.42
C ARG A 120 -9.18 -29.96 -7.77
N GLN A 121 -9.53 -28.90 -8.50
CA GLN A 121 -10.14 -29.01 -9.83
C GLN A 121 -9.17 -29.58 -10.88
N ASN A 122 -7.89 -29.21 -10.84
CA ASN A 122 -6.87 -29.75 -11.75
C ASN A 122 -6.62 -31.25 -11.52
N HIS A 123 -6.60 -31.67 -10.25
CA HIS A 123 -6.47 -33.08 -9.89
C HIS A 123 -7.68 -33.92 -10.35
N ALA A 124 -8.89 -33.36 -10.28
CA ALA A 124 -10.11 -34.01 -10.76
C ALA A 124 -10.16 -34.11 -12.30
N LEU A 125 -9.77 -33.03 -13.01
CA LEU A 125 -9.74 -33.00 -14.48
C LEU A 125 -8.64 -33.88 -15.09
N ASN A 126 -7.45 -33.93 -14.49
CA ASN A 126 -6.38 -34.85 -14.91
C ASN A 126 -6.79 -36.32 -14.76
N ARG A 127 -7.72 -36.64 -13.85
CA ARG A 127 -8.27 -37.98 -13.69
C ARG A 127 -9.32 -38.33 -14.75
N ALA A 128 -9.95 -37.32 -15.36
CA ALA A 128 -11.08 -37.49 -16.27
C ALA A 128 -10.68 -37.53 -17.76
N ASN A 129 -9.40 -37.33 -18.12
CA ASN A 129 -8.87 -37.29 -19.50
C ASN A 129 -9.58 -36.35 -20.50
N SER A 130 -10.59 -35.59 -20.07
CA SER A 130 -11.40 -34.74 -20.93
C SER A 130 -11.09 -33.27 -20.63
N VAL A 131 -10.18 -32.64 -21.38
CA VAL A 131 -10.04 -31.19 -21.31
C VAL A 131 -9.89 -30.54 -22.68
N ILE A 132 -10.89 -29.70 -23.00
CA ILE A 132 -10.85 -28.70 -24.07
C ILE A 132 -9.75 -27.70 -23.72
N SER A 133 -8.71 -27.63 -24.54
CA SER A 133 -7.46 -26.86 -24.34
C SER A 133 -7.64 -25.38 -23.95
N ASN A 134 -8.79 -24.78 -24.23
CA ASN A 134 -9.10 -23.39 -23.90
C ASN A 134 -9.38 -23.16 -22.40
N ASP A 135 -10.00 -24.09 -21.69
CA ASP A 135 -10.30 -23.93 -20.26
C ASP A 135 -9.04 -23.92 -19.40
N VAL A 136 -8.04 -24.75 -19.76
CA VAL A 136 -6.73 -24.78 -19.10
C VAL A 136 -6.00 -23.45 -19.23
N LYS A 137 -6.02 -22.83 -20.43
CA LYS A 137 -5.37 -21.53 -20.68
C LYS A 137 -6.04 -20.41 -19.89
N VAL A 138 -7.37 -20.40 -19.84
CA VAL A 138 -8.15 -19.43 -19.05
C VAL A 138 -7.86 -19.58 -17.54
N MET A 139 -7.80 -20.81 -17.02
CA MET A 139 -7.45 -21.10 -15.63
C MET A 139 -6.00 -20.72 -15.28
N ALA A 140 -5.05 -20.94 -16.19
CA ALA A 140 -3.66 -20.52 -15.98
C ALA A 140 -3.52 -18.99 -15.89
N SER A 141 -4.23 -18.24 -16.74
CA SER A 141 -4.28 -16.78 -16.69
C SER A 141 -4.85 -16.27 -15.34
N ARG A 142 -5.90 -16.93 -14.84
CA ARG A 142 -6.53 -16.66 -13.55
C ARG A 142 -5.57 -16.85 -12.37
N ARG A 143 -4.81 -17.95 -12.35
CA ARG A 143 -3.77 -18.21 -11.33
C ARG A 143 -2.68 -17.16 -11.37
N LYS A 144 -2.25 -16.75 -12.56
CA LYS A 144 -1.22 -15.72 -12.73
C LYS A 144 -1.66 -14.38 -12.11
N LEU A 145 -2.92 -13.99 -12.32
CA LEU A 145 -3.50 -12.80 -11.73
C LEU A 145 -3.59 -12.89 -10.20
N ALA A 146 -4.10 -14.00 -9.67
CA ALA A 146 -4.19 -14.22 -8.22
C ALA A 146 -2.80 -14.16 -7.57
N ARG A 147 -1.81 -14.84 -8.16
CA ARG A 147 -0.41 -14.80 -7.70
C ARG A 147 0.15 -13.38 -7.71
N MET A 148 -0.17 -12.58 -8.72
CA MET A 148 0.27 -11.18 -8.78
C MET A 148 -0.34 -10.34 -7.66
N MET A 149 -1.62 -10.55 -7.33
CA MET A 149 -2.27 -9.86 -6.22
C MET A 149 -1.67 -10.24 -4.87
N ILE A 150 -1.30 -11.51 -4.67
CA ILE A 150 -0.54 -11.95 -3.48
C ILE A 150 0.80 -11.21 -3.42
N ILE A 151 1.56 -11.18 -4.52
CA ILE A 151 2.87 -10.50 -4.56
C ILE A 151 2.72 -9.02 -4.20
N ILE A 152 1.74 -8.31 -4.78
CA ILE A 152 1.46 -6.90 -4.45
C ILE A 152 1.14 -6.76 -2.95
N SER A 153 0.31 -7.62 -2.38
CA SER A 153 -0.06 -7.54 -0.96
C SER A 153 1.10 -7.86 -0.02
N VAL A 154 1.98 -8.80 -0.37
CA VAL A 154 3.19 -9.08 0.41
C VAL A 154 4.16 -7.92 0.34
N LEU A 155 4.35 -7.32 -0.84
CA LEU A 155 5.21 -6.15 -0.99
C LEU A 155 4.66 -4.94 -0.23
N PHE A 156 3.35 -4.70 -0.29
CA PHE A 156 2.66 -3.73 0.56
C PHE A 156 2.99 -3.99 2.03
N ALA A 157 2.84 -5.23 2.49
CA ALA A 157 3.09 -5.60 3.88
C ALA A 157 4.54 -5.26 4.28
N LEU A 158 5.51 -5.71 3.49
CA LEU A 158 6.93 -5.48 3.75
C LEU A 158 7.33 -4.00 3.71
N CYS A 159 6.68 -3.17 2.90
CA CYS A 159 6.99 -1.74 2.82
C CYS A 159 6.43 -0.96 4.01
N TRP A 160 5.28 -1.38 4.55
CA TRP A 160 4.64 -0.72 5.69
C TRP A 160 5.11 -1.25 7.04
N LEU A 161 5.66 -2.47 7.08
CA LEU A 161 6.14 -3.09 8.31
C LEU A 161 7.17 -2.22 9.07
N PRO A 162 8.21 -1.65 8.44
CA PRO A 162 9.18 -0.81 9.15
C PRO A 162 8.55 0.43 9.76
N TYR A 163 7.57 1.03 9.09
CA TYR A 163 6.82 2.17 9.61
C TYR A 163 6.07 1.80 10.91
N PHE A 164 5.30 0.72 10.89
CA PHE A 164 4.57 0.26 12.08
C PHE A 164 5.49 -0.19 13.22
N ILE A 165 6.65 -0.79 12.92
CA ILE A 165 7.65 -1.14 13.94
C ILE A 165 8.22 0.12 14.59
N ILE A 166 8.57 1.13 13.79
CA ILE A 166 9.17 2.37 14.30
C ILE A 166 8.17 3.16 15.14
N ILE A 167 6.92 3.32 14.68
CA ILE A 167 5.92 4.10 15.43
C ILE A 167 5.54 3.42 16.75
N MET A 168 5.36 2.10 16.74
CA MET A 168 5.14 1.33 17.98
C MET A 168 6.37 1.40 18.89
N GLY A 169 7.56 1.32 18.31
CA GLY A 169 8.80 1.45 19.07
C GLY A 169 8.95 2.81 19.75
N THR A 170 8.60 3.91 19.07
CA THR A 170 8.64 5.27 19.63
C THR A 170 7.61 5.48 20.74
N ASP A 171 6.50 4.76 20.68
CA ASP A 171 5.38 4.93 21.61
C ASP A 171 5.52 4.07 22.88
N PHE A 172 6.08 2.86 22.75
CA PHE A 172 6.24 1.93 23.87
C PHE A 172 7.61 2.00 24.55
N TYR A 173 8.64 2.52 23.88
CA TYR A 173 10.01 2.56 24.40
C TYR A 173 10.60 3.97 24.35
N GLU A 174 10.37 4.74 25.42
CA GLU A 174 10.84 6.13 25.53
C GLU A 174 12.37 6.27 25.37
N ASP A 175 13.14 5.33 25.91
CA ASP A 175 14.61 5.32 25.85
C ASP A 175 15.15 5.32 24.41
N TYR A 176 14.42 4.71 23.46
CA TYR A 176 14.82 4.61 22.06
C TYR A 176 14.12 5.62 21.16
N ARG A 177 13.22 6.45 21.69
CA ARG A 177 12.37 7.37 20.93
C ARG A 177 13.18 8.27 19.99
N ASN A 178 14.26 8.89 20.50
CA ASN A 178 15.09 9.80 19.71
C ASN A 178 15.87 9.09 18.59
N THR A 179 16.24 7.83 18.79
CA THR A 179 16.94 7.02 17.77
C THR A 179 15.96 6.55 16.70
N LEU A 180 14.79 6.05 17.10
CA LEU A 180 13.74 5.59 16.19
C LEU A 180 13.11 6.74 15.40
N ALA A 181 12.93 7.91 16.01
CA ALA A 181 12.42 9.12 15.33
C ALA A 181 13.32 9.55 14.16
N LYS A 182 14.63 9.33 14.23
CA LYS A 182 15.56 9.59 13.11
C LYS A 182 15.35 8.63 11.93
N LEU A 183 14.83 7.43 12.19
CA LEU A 183 14.54 6.41 11.17
C LEU A 183 13.15 6.59 10.53
N TYR A 184 12.25 7.34 11.20
CA TYR A 184 10.88 7.57 10.77
C TYR A 184 10.75 8.06 9.30
N PRO A 185 11.52 9.07 8.82
CA PRO A 185 11.39 9.55 7.45
C PRO A 185 11.71 8.47 6.40
N PHE A 186 12.69 7.60 6.68
CA PHE A 186 13.07 6.51 5.78
C PHE A 186 12.00 5.42 5.73
N ALA A 187 11.44 5.08 6.88
CA ALA A 187 10.35 4.11 6.97
C ALA A 187 9.08 4.62 6.28
N LEU A 188 8.77 5.90 6.44
CA LEU A 188 7.66 6.56 5.77
C LEU A 188 7.86 6.60 4.24
N LEU A 189 9.07 6.92 3.79
CA LEU A 189 9.42 6.88 2.37
C LEU A 189 9.22 5.47 1.78
N LEU A 190 9.68 4.45 2.49
CA LEU A 190 9.51 3.07 2.08
C LEU A 190 8.03 2.67 2.03
N ALA A 191 7.23 3.03 3.03
CA ALA A 191 5.79 2.79 3.05
C ALA A 191 5.09 3.42 1.84
N HIS A 192 5.43 4.66 1.48
CA HIS A 192 4.86 5.34 0.32
C HIS A 192 5.34 4.81 -1.04
N SER A 193 6.53 4.20 -1.09
CA SER A 193 7.09 3.59 -2.31
C SER A 193 6.20 2.48 -2.89
N HIS A 194 5.35 1.86 -2.07
CA HIS A 194 4.36 0.86 -2.52
C HIS A 194 3.49 1.38 -3.69
N SER A 195 3.14 2.66 -3.71
CA SER A 195 2.35 3.25 -4.79
C SER A 195 3.02 3.10 -6.17
N ALA A 196 4.34 3.32 -6.24
CA ALA A 196 5.16 3.19 -7.46
C ALA A 196 5.38 1.73 -7.89
N GLN A 197 5.30 0.79 -6.95
CA GLN A 197 5.46 -0.64 -7.24
C GLN A 197 4.30 -1.20 -8.06
N ASN A 198 3.11 -0.62 -7.94
CA ASN A 198 1.93 -1.08 -8.67
C ASN A 198 2.19 -1.11 -10.19
N PRO A 199 2.46 0.02 -10.90
CA PRO A 199 2.81 0.00 -12.32
C PRO A 199 3.95 -0.96 -12.67
N ILE A 200 5.02 -0.99 -11.87
CA ILE A 200 6.21 -1.84 -12.11
C ILE A 200 5.81 -3.32 -12.15
N LEU A 201 5.01 -3.77 -11.19
CA LEU A 201 4.52 -5.15 -11.13
C LEU A 201 3.57 -5.48 -12.29
N TYR A 202 2.71 -4.54 -12.70
CA TYR A 202 1.90 -4.71 -13.91
C TYR A 202 2.76 -4.82 -15.17
N CYS A 203 3.84 -4.03 -15.28
CA CYS A 203 4.79 -4.08 -16.40
C CYS A 203 5.41 -5.47 -16.51
N PHE A 204 6.07 -5.96 -15.46
CA PHE A 204 6.79 -7.24 -15.52
C PHE A 204 5.87 -8.45 -15.71
N MET A 205 4.63 -8.38 -15.23
CA MET A 205 3.76 -9.56 -15.19
C MET A 205 2.74 -9.60 -16.33
N HIS A 206 2.34 -8.47 -16.92
CA HIS A 206 1.40 -8.43 -18.04
C HIS A 206 2.13 -8.24 -19.37
N ARG A 207 2.37 -9.34 -20.11
CA ARG A 207 3.05 -9.32 -21.42
C ARG A 207 2.45 -8.29 -22.40
N GLY A 208 1.12 -8.09 -22.37
CA GLY A 208 0.46 -7.09 -23.21
C GLY A 208 0.75 -5.63 -22.83
N PHE A 209 1.12 -5.35 -21.57
CA PHE A 209 1.51 -4.00 -21.14
C PHE A 209 2.95 -3.68 -21.55
N LEU A 210 3.86 -4.67 -21.46
CA LEU A 210 5.20 -4.57 -22.04
C LEU A 210 5.15 -4.37 -23.56
N GLU A 211 4.29 -5.08 -24.29
CA GLU A 211 4.10 -4.84 -25.72
C GLU A 211 3.57 -3.43 -26.01
N PHE A 212 2.64 -2.93 -25.21
CA PHE A 212 2.13 -1.56 -25.33
C PHE A 212 3.22 -0.50 -25.03
N LEU A 213 3.97 -0.66 -23.94
CA LEU A 213 5.10 0.22 -23.60
C LEU A 213 6.23 0.16 -24.63
N THR A 214 6.51 -1.02 -25.18
CA THR A 214 7.52 -1.17 -26.25
C THR A 214 7.06 -0.47 -27.52
N LYS A 215 5.76 -0.51 -27.84
CA LYS A 215 5.18 0.22 -28.97
C LYS A 215 5.18 1.74 -28.75
N LEU A 216 4.91 2.19 -27.52
CA LEU A 216 5.04 3.60 -27.12
C LEU A 216 6.48 4.10 -27.19
N ALA A 217 7.43 3.34 -26.63
CA ALA A 217 8.85 3.68 -26.63
C ALA A 217 9.47 3.66 -28.04
N ARG A 218 8.91 2.87 -28.97
CA ARG A 218 9.30 2.86 -30.39
C ARG A 218 8.53 3.89 -31.23
N CYS A 219 7.73 4.77 -30.62
CA CYS A 219 6.89 5.76 -31.30
C CYS A 219 6.03 5.19 -32.45
N GLN A 220 5.62 3.91 -32.36
CA GLN A 220 4.81 3.24 -33.38
C GLN A 220 3.31 3.54 -33.20
N PHE A 221 2.96 4.82 -33.09
CA PHE A 221 1.58 5.27 -32.85
C PHE A 221 0.62 4.88 -33.99
N SER A 222 1.13 4.80 -35.23
CA SER A 222 0.35 4.48 -36.43
C SER A 222 -0.33 3.09 -36.40
N SER A 223 0.20 2.12 -35.64
CA SER A 223 -0.35 0.76 -35.61
C SER A 223 -1.47 0.54 -34.58
N ILE A 224 -1.77 1.52 -33.71
CA ILE A 224 -2.77 1.39 -32.63
C ILE A 224 -4.17 1.71 -33.17
N THR A 225 -4.27 2.61 -34.15
CA THR A 225 -5.54 3.07 -34.75
C THR A 225 -6.13 2.05 -35.73
N ASN A 226 -5.31 1.27 -36.43
CA ASN A 226 -5.76 0.32 -37.47
C ASN A 226 -6.30 -1.03 -36.95
N ARG A 227 -6.48 -1.22 -35.64
CA ARG A 227 -7.10 -2.44 -35.07
C ARG A 227 -8.52 -2.22 -34.53
N ARG A 228 -9.09 -1.03 -34.73
CA ARG A 228 -10.46 -0.69 -34.29
C ARG A 228 -11.46 -0.48 -35.45
N GLN A 229 -11.07 -0.80 -36.69
CA GLN A 229 -12.01 -0.98 -37.79
C GLN A 229 -12.16 -2.47 -38.08
#